data_AF-A0A175VZS4-F1
#
_entry.id   AF-A0A175VZS4-F1
#
_cell.length_a   1.000
_cell.length_b   1.000
_cell.length_c   1.000
_cell.angle_alpha   90.00
_cell.angle_beta   90.00
_cell.angle_gamma   90.00
#
_symmetry.space_group_name_H-M   'P 1'
#
loop_
_entity.id
_entity.type
_entity.pdbx_description
1 polymer ?
#
loop_
_entity_poly.entity_id
_entity_poly.type
_entity_poly.pdbx_seq_one_letter_code
_entity_poly.pdbx_strand_id
1 'polypeptide(L)'
;MPSSGTPGNETAPLRQRGPHRERESEAAPRQRRPSTTAKTVVAAAKQVEAKVETALLILWDELPHWRRDNAFILSGYRQTSNSVRASLASLGYLHNESVNIWTHLLGAAAFTVAMWGNKLDYTGIVFLIVGSYVPALYYGFFCHPYLLTVYLGAIALLGFGCLVVSWFEHFRTPAWRPYRALMFVGLGLSGVVPIIHALTFYEYRELDERMGLSWVVFQGVLYIFGAFLYAVRWPERQFPGTFDIWGSSHQIFHIFVLLAAAAHLYGMTRAFDFHHTKLGVRC
;
A
#
# COMPACT_ATOMS: atom_id res chain seq x y z
N MET A 1 76.99 -59.27 85.66
CA MET A 1 76.68 -60.70 85.51
C MET A 1 75.43 -60.83 84.66
N PRO A 2 75.32 -61.80 83.73
CA PRO A 2 75.95 -61.86 82.39
C PRO A 2 74.87 -61.72 81.28
N SER A 3 75.06 -61.05 80.14
CA SER A 3 75.97 -61.22 78.98
C SER A 3 75.41 -62.10 77.84
N SER A 4 75.36 -61.51 76.63
CA SER A 4 75.68 -62.09 75.29
C SER A 4 75.01 -63.39 74.84
N GLY A 5 74.48 -63.57 73.63
CA GLY A 5 74.71 -62.88 72.36
C GLY A 5 74.92 -63.92 71.25
N THR A 6 74.13 -63.81 70.17
CA THR A 6 74.48 -64.04 68.73
C THR A 6 74.91 -65.46 68.25
N PRO A 7 75.03 -65.71 66.91
CA PRO A 7 74.14 -65.39 65.77
C PRO A 7 74.11 -66.48 64.67
N GLY A 8 73.36 -66.20 63.58
CA GLY A 8 73.71 -66.55 62.18
C GLY A 8 73.00 -67.78 61.58
N ASN A 9 72.61 -67.82 60.30
CA ASN A 9 72.66 -66.84 59.21
C ASN A 9 71.82 -67.37 58.00
N GLU A 10 71.19 -66.44 57.24
CA GLU A 10 70.88 -66.46 55.78
C GLU A 10 69.99 -67.57 55.14
N THR A 11 69.11 -67.33 54.13
CA THR A 11 68.96 -66.26 53.11
C THR A 11 67.55 -66.18 52.45
N ALA A 12 67.13 -64.93 52.13
CA ALA A 12 66.29 -64.38 51.01
C ALA A 12 64.78 -64.72 50.80
N PRO A 13 63.88 -63.69 50.65
CA PRO A 13 63.56 -63.14 49.32
C PRO A 13 63.23 -61.61 49.21
N LEU A 14 63.16 -61.12 47.95
CA LEU A 14 62.38 -59.98 47.37
C LEU A 14 62.50 -58.52 47.87
N ARG A 15 63.08 -57.60 47.06
CA ARG A 15 62.46 -56.32 46.59
C ARG A 15 63.35 -55.45 45.66
N GLN A 16 62.78 -55.08 44.51
CA GLN A 16 62.78 -53.83 43.71
C GLN A 16 64.00 -52.87 43.56
N ARG A 17 64.15 -52.48 42.27
CA ARG A 17 64.53 -51.18 41.64
C ARG A 17 66.01 -50.81 41.41
N GLY A 18 66.34 -50.64 40.12
CA GLY A 18 67.46 -49.83 39.60
C GLY A 18 67.50 -49.87 38.05
N PRO A 19 67.63 -48.73 37.31
CA PRO A 19 67.27 -48.62 35.88
C PRO A 19 68.47 -48.65 34.91
N HIS A 20 68.27 -49.03 33.63
CA HIS A 20 69.01 -48.59 32.41
C HIS A 20 68.49 -49.42 31.21
N ARG A 21 67.69 -48.86 30.28
CA ARG A 21 68.01 -48.12 29.03
C ARG A 21 68.47 -49.01 27.87
N GLU A 22 67.51 -49.51 27.06
CA GLU A 22 67.72 -49.97 25.68
C GLU A 22 66.65 -49.38 24.74
N ARG A 23 67.00 -49.27 23.46
CA ARG A 23 66.73 -48.17 22.50
C ARG A 23 65.34 -48.12 21.83
N GLU A 24 65.00 -46.89 21.45
CA GLU A 24 63.80 -46.38 20.80
C GLU A 24 63.58 -46.85 19.35
N SER A 25 62.32 -47.13 19.02
CA SER A 25 61.73 -46.94 17.68
C SER A 25 60.45 -46.12 17.88
N GLU A 26 60.54 -44.83 17.59
CA GLU A 26 59.48 -43.84 17.83
C GLU A 26 58.51 -43.81 16.64
N ALA A 27 57.40 -44.53 16.74
CA ALA A 27 56.26 -44.38 15.81
C ALA A 27 55.28 -43.35 16.39
N ALA A 28 55.43 -42.09 15.99
CA ALA A 28 54.54 -41.02 16.41
C ALA A 28 53.07 -41.26 15.94
N PRO A 29 52.05 -41.09 16.80
CA PRO A 29 50.66 -41.24 16.41
C PRO A 29 50.24 -40.10 15.48
N ARG A 30 49.76 -40.47 14.29
CA ARG A 30 49.28 -39.56 13.24
C ARG A 30 48.06 -38.76 13.74
N GLN A 31 48.23 -37.51 14.16
CA GLN A 31 47.13 -36.60 14.49
C GLN A 31 46.23 -36.37 13.25
N ARG A 32 45.00 -36.90 13.27
CA ARG A 32 43.98 -36.58 12.26
C ARG A 32 43.61 -35.09 12.38
N ARG A 33 43.99 -34.27 11.40
CA ARG A 33 43.46 -32.91 11.23
C ARG A 33 41.92 -32.97 11.18
N PRO A 34 41.19 -32.14 11.93
CA PRO A 34 39.73 -32.04 11.78
C PRO A 34 39.43 -31.68 10.33
N SER A 35 38.55 -32.43 9.66
CA SER A 35 38.13 -32.07 8.31
C SER A 35 37.49 -30.69 8.34
N THR A 36 37.80 -29.86 7.34
CA THR A 36 37.16 -28.56 7.12
C THR A 36 35.64 -28.68 7.13
N THR A 37 35.10 -29.80 6.63
CA THR A 37 33.68 -30.15 6.67
C THR A 37 33.09 -30.18 8.08
N ALA A 38 33.77 -30.80 9.06
CA ALA A 38 33.26 -30.87 10.43
C ALA A 38 33.14 -29.49 11.10
N LYS A 39 34.12 -28.60 10.85
CA LYS A 39 34.07 -27.22 11.35
C LYS A 39 32.92 -26.42 10.72
N THR A 40 32.68 -26.60 9.42
CA THR A 40 31.58 -25.92 8.71
C THR A 40 30.22 -26.37 9.22
N VAL A 41 30.02 -27.67 9.45
CA VAL A 41 28.75 -28.21 9.98
C VAL A 41 28.48 -27.66 11.40
N VAL A 42 29.48 -27.62 12.27
CA VAL A 42 29.33 -27.06 13.62
C VAL A 42 29.02 -25.57 13.58
N ALA A 43 29.64 -24.80 12.67
CA ALA A 43 29.34 -23.39 12.50
C ALA A 43 27.90 -23.14 12.00
N ALA A 44 27.44 -23.96 11.04
CA ALA A 44 26.06 -23.90 10.55
C ALA A 44 25.05 -24.25 11.66
N ALA A 45 25.32 -25.30 12.46
CA ALA A 45 24.47 -25.68 13.60
C ALA A 45 24.36 -24.55 14.62
N LYS A 46 25.48 -23.92 15.01
CA LYS A 46 25.49 -22.76 15.92
C LYS A 46 24.73 -21.55 15.36
N GLN A 47 24.77 -21.32 14.05
CA GLN A 47 23.98 -20.26 13.42
C GLN A 47 22.49 -20.55 13.43
N VAL A 48 22.09 -21.82 13.25
CA VAL A 48 20.69 -22.22 13.35
C VAL A 48 20.21 -22.09 14.79
N GLU A 49 20.98 -22.56 15.77
CA GLU A 49 20.67 -22.43 17.19
C GLU A 49 20.51 -20.96 17.60
N ALA A 50 21.47 -20.09 17.26
CA ALA A 50 21.38 -18.66 17.55
C ALA A 50 20.15 -18.00 16.88
N LYS A 51 19.77 -18.43 15.67
CA LYS A 51 18.56 -17.97 14.98
C LYS A 51 17.28 -18.48 15.65
N VAL A 52 17.28 -19.72 16.12
CA VAL A 52 16.16 -20.32 16.85
C VAL A 52 16.00 -19.62 18.20
N GLU A 53 17.08 -19.42 18.95
CA GLU A 53 17.07 -18.66 20.20
C GLU A 53 16.53 -17.25 19.99
N THR A 54 16.97 -16.52 18.97
CA THR A 54 16.41 -15.17 18.69
C THR A 54 14.97 -15.19 18.20
N ALA A 55 14.50 -16.32 17.65
CA ALA A 55 13.10 -16.50 17.24
C ALA A 55 12.20 -16.99 18.40
N LEU A 56 12.77 -17.55 19.46
CA LEU A 56 12.02 -18.07 20.60
C LEU A 56 11.53 -16.92 21.49
N LEU A 57 10.21 -16.92 21.70
CA LEU A 57 9.56 -16.09 22.69
C LEU A 57 9.93 -16.58 24.09
N ILE A 58 10.14 -15.64 25.01
CA ILE A 58 10.57 -15.92 26.38
C ILE A 58 9.39 -15.95 27.35
N LEU A 59 9.63 -16.55 28.51
CA LEU A 59 8.69 -16.63 29.63
C LEU A 59 8.69 -15.33 30.44
N TRP A 60 7.62 -15.11 31.22
CA TRP A 60 7.47 -13.93 32.07
C TRP A 60 8.62 -13.78 33.09
N ASP A 61 9.07 -14.89 33.68
CA ASP A 61 10.17 -14.90 34.65
C ASP A 61 11.54 -14.57 34.03
N GLU A 62 11.67 -14.70 32.72
CA GLU A 62 12.90 -14.35 31.97
C GLU A 62 12.92 -12.86 31.56
N LEU A 63 11.81 -12.14 31.77
CA LEU A 63 11.76 -10.71 31.50
C LEU A 63 12.62 -9.92 32.50
N PRO A 64 13.30 -8.85 32.04
CA PRO A 64 13.78 -7.80 32.92
C PRO A 64 12.66 -7.23 33.79
N HIS A 65 12.96 -6.86 35.04
CA HIS A 65 11.97 -6.39 36.01
C HIS A 65 11.05 -5.27 35.48
N TRP A 66 11.59 -4.37 34.64
CA TRP A 66 10.86 -3.24 34.06
C TRP A 66 9.84 -3.61 32.97
N ARG A 67 9.84 -4.86 32.46
CA ARG A 67 8.86 -5.37 31.48
C ARG A 67 7.81 -6.29 32.08
N ARG A 68 7.88 -6.61 33.37
CA ARG A 68 6.95 -7.52 34.05
C ARG A 68 5.66 -6.78 34.41
N ASP A 69 4.86 -6.50 33.39
CA ASP A 69 3.62 -5.73 33.49
C ASP A 69 2.45 -6.54 34.04
N ASN A 70 2.26 -7.76 33.53
CA ASN A 70 1.13 -8.62 33.86
C ASN A 70 1.60 -10.03 34.18
N ALA A 71 1.65 -10.37 35.47
CA ALA A 71 2.08 -11.68 35.96
C ALA A 71 1.18 -12.86 35.53
N PHE A 72 0.00 -12.58 34.96
CA PHE A 72 -0.91 -13.62 34.48
C PHE A 72 -0.65 -14.03 33.01
N ILE A 73 0.19 -13.28 32.27
CA ILE A 73 0.67 -13.69 30.95
C ILE A 73 2.00 -14.40 31.15
N LEU A 74 2.02 -15.73 31.01
CA LEU A 74 3.18 -16.54 31.42
C LEU A 74 4.25 -16.72 30.33
N SER A 75 3.88 -16.56 29.06
CA SER A 75 4.73 -16.85 27.91
C SER A 75 4.38 -15.99 26.70
N GLY A 76 5.25 -15.98 25.68
CA GLY A 76 4.99 -15.31 24.41
C GLY A 76 5.62 -13.92 24.32
N TYR A 77 6.56 -13.59 25.22
CA TYR A 77 7.23 -12.30 25.23
C TYR A 77 8.39 -12.23 24.24
N ARG A 78 8.61 -11.06 23.67
CA ARG A 78 9.78 -10.79 22.80
C ARG A 78 11.05 -10.60 23.62
N GLN A 79 12.19 -11.04 23.09
CA GLN A 79 13.49 -10.68 23.65
C GLN A 79 13.77 -9.17 23.49
N THR A 80 14.59 -8.62 24.39
CA THR A 80 15.02 -7.23 24.31
C THR A 80 16.03 -7.09 23.16
N SER A 81 15.62 -6.45 22.07
CA SER A 81 16.45 -6.32 20.86
C SER A 81 17.23 -5.01 20.75
N ASN A 82 16.83 -3.97 21.49
CA ASN A 82 17.36 -2.59 21.37
C ASN A 82 17.46 -2.08 19.92
N SER A 83 16.59 -2.58 19.03
CA SER A 83 16.65 -2.33 17.59
C SER A 83 15.25 -2.05 17.04
N VAL A 84 15.06 -0.86 16.47
CA VAL A 84 13.80 -0.47 15.82
C VAL A 84 13.47 -1.44 14.69
N ARG A 85 14.48 -1.87 13.91
CA ARG A 85 14.27 -2.84 12.82
C ARG A 85 13.76 -4.18 13.35
N ALA A 86 14.30 -4.68 14.46
CA ALA A 86 13.82 -5.91 15.08
C ALA A 86 12.40 -5.75 15.66
N SER A 87 12.11 -4.59 16.27
CA SER A 87 10.75 -4.26 16.73
C SER A 87 9.74 -4.19 15.58
N LEU A 88 10.10 -3.60 14.43
CA LEU A 88 9.24 -3.59 13.23
C LEU A 88 9.09 -4.98 12.63
N ALA A 89 10.17 -5.77 12.58
CA ALA A 89 10.11 -7.16 12.11
C ALA A 89 9.16 -8.03 12.95
N SER A 90 8.94 -7.68 14.23
CA SER A 90 8.00 -8.39 15.09
C SER A 90 6.53 -8.28 14.69
N LEU A 91 6.17 -7.32 13.82
CA LEU A 91 4.84 -7.27 13.22
C LEU A 91 4.53 -8.53 12.38
N GLY A 92 5.56 -9.24 11.91
CA GLY A 92 5.44 -10.42 11.06
C GLY A 92 5.35 -11.76 11.80
N TYR A 93 5.35 -11.80 13.13
CA TYR A 93 5.16 -13.03 13.91
C TYR A 93 4.29 -12.82 15.14
N LEU A 94 3.74 -13.91 15.69
CA LEU A 94 2.84 -13.87 16.85
C LEU A 94 3.62 -13.74 18.17
N HIS A 95 3.21 -12.85 19.05
CA HIS A 95 3.71 -12.64 20.40
C HIS A 95 2.62 -11.96 21.26
N ASN A 96 2.87 -11.79 22.56
CA ASN A 96 1.89 -11.26 23.53
C ASN A 96 1.28 -9.90 23.12
N GLU A 97 2.09 -9.00 22.54
CA GLU A 97 1.63 -7.70 22.03
C GLU A 97 1.03 -7.70 20.61
N SER A 98 0.98 -8.84 19.90
CA SER A 98 0.59 -8.83 18.48
C SER A 98 -0.83 -8.30 18.28
N VAL A 99 -1.81 -8.78 19.06
CA VAL A 99 -3.20 -8.35 18.94
C VAL A 99 -3.36 -6.88 19.35
N ASN A 100 -2.67 -6.44 20.40
CA ASN A 100 -2.66 -5.03 20.83
C ASN A 100 -2.18 -4.10 19.70
N ILE A 101 -1.08 -4.48 19.03
CA ILE A 101 -0.52 -3.71 17.93
C ILE A 101 -1.47 -3.74 16.72
N TRP A 102 -1.90 -4.92 16.29
CA TRP A 102 -2.70 -5.07 15.07
C TRP A 102 -4.09 -4.44 15.19
N THR A 103 -4.77 -4.51 16.34
CA THR A 103 -6.09 -3.88 16.51
C THR A 103 -6.02 -2.35 16.37
N HIS A 104 -5.03 -1.71 17.00
CA HIS A 104 -4.80 -0.27 16.86
C HIS A 104 -4.27 0.11 15.48
N LEU A 105 -3.36 -0.68 14.88
CA LEU A 105 -2.82 -0.41 13.55
C LEU A 105 -3.88 -0.51 12.47
N LEU A 106 -4.72 -1.55 12.50
CA LEU A 106 -5.84 -1.72 11.57
C LEU A 106 -6.90 -0.63 11.77
N GLY A 107 -7.21 -0.27 13.03
CA GLY A 107 -8.11 0.84 13.33
C GLY A 107 -7.59 2.17 12.80
N ALA A 108 -6.29 2.46 13.00
CA ALA A 108 -5.64 3.66 12.48
C ALA A 108 -5.57 3.68 10.95
N ALA A 109 -5.28 2.53 10.33
CA ALA A 109 -5.29 2.38 8.88
C ALA A 109 -6.69 2.60 8.30
N ALA A 110 -7.72 2.01 8.90
CA ALA A 110 -9.12 2.20 8.48
C ALA A 110 -9.55 3.67 8.64
N PHE A 111 -9.22 4.32 9.76
CA PHE A 111 -9.50 5.74 9.99
C PHE A 111 -8.78 6.62 8.96
N THR A 112 -7.51 6.32 8.67
CA THR A 112 -6.72 7.01 7.65
C THR A 112 -7.35 6.80 6.26
N VAL A 113 -7.63 5.57 5.86
CA VAL A 113 -8.28 5.26 4.58
C VAL A 113 -9.65 5.95 4.48
N ALA A 114 -10.44 6.01 5.54
CA ALA A 114 -11.73 6.72 5.54
C ALA A 114 -11.55 8.24 5.41
N MET A 115 -10.57 8.82 6.09
CA MET A 115 -10.25 10.25 6.06
C MET A 115 -9.73 10.68 4.69
N TRP A 116 -8.79 9.92 4.13
CA TRP A 116 -8.17 10.18 2.83
C TRP A 116 -9.06 9.74 1.67
N GLY A 117 -9.86 8.69 1.84
CA GLY A 117 -10.71 8.11 0.81
C GLY A 117 -11.68 9.13 0.20
N ASN A 118 -12.35 9.94 1.04
CA ASN A 118 -13.21 11.02 0.55
C ASN A 118 -12.44 12.08 -0.25
N LYS A 119 -11.22 12.44 0.19
CA LYS A 119 -10.40 13.45 -0.50
C LYS A 119 -9.90 12.91 -1.84
N LEU A 120 -9.51 11.64 -1.89
CA LEU A 120 -9.08 10.97 -3.12
C LEU A 120 -10.25 10.76 -4.10
N ASP A 121 -11.44 10.45 -3.61
CA ASP A 121 -12.66 10.34 -4.42
C ASP A 121 -12.97 11.67 -5.14
N TYR A 122 -13.02 12.77 -4.40
CA TYR A 122 -13.22 14.11 -4.99
C TYR A 122 -12.10 14.50 -5.95
N THR A 123 -10.85 14.13 -5.63
CA THR A 123 -9.70 14.33 -6.52
C THR A 123 -9.88 13.57 -7.84
N GLY A 124 -10.38 12.34 -7.77
CA GLY A 124 -10.71 11.52 -8.93
C GLY A 124 -11.78 12.16 -9.83
N ILE A 125 -12.83 12.72 -9.25
CA ILE A 125 -13.88 13.44 -10.01
C ILE A 125 -13.27 14.63 -10.77
N VAL A 126 -12.41 15.43 -10.13
CA VAL A 126 -11.77 16.57 -10.81
C VAL A 126 -10.89 16.08 -11.97
N PHE A 127 -10.05 15.07 -11.76
CA PHE A 127 -9.20 14.53 -12.82
C PHE A 127 -10.01 13.92 -13.97
N LEU A 128 -11.14 13.28 -13.68
CA LEU A 128 -12.06 12.77 -14.70
C LEU A 128 -12.64 13.91 -15.55
N ILE A 129 -13.13 14.97 -14.91
CA ILE A 129 -13.71 16.13 -15.63
C ILE A 129 -12.62 16.83 -16.44
N VAL A 130 -11.53 17.27 -15.82
CA VAL A 130 -10.43 17.98 -16.50
C VAL A 130 -9.81 17.11 -17.59
N GLY A 131 -9.60 15.83 -17.33
CA GLY A 131 -9.06 14.87 -18.29
C GLY A 131 -9.97 14.68 -19.51
N SER A 132 -11.30 14.66 -19.33
CA SER A 132 -12.25 14.57 -20.44
C SER A 132 -12.26 15.80 -21.35
N TYR A 133 -11.87 16.97 -20.83
CA TYR A 133 -11.77 18.19 -21.67
C TYR A 133 -10.60 18.13 -22.64
N VAL A 134 -9.50 17.46 -22.27
CA VAL A 134 -8.27 17.46 -23.07
C VAL A 134 -8.49 16.95 -24.50
N PRO A 135 -9.02 15.72 -24.73
CA PRO A 135 -9.25 15.25 -26.09
C PRO A 135 -10.38 16.02 -26.79
N ALA A 136 -11.45 16.37 -26.07
CA ALA A 136 -12.58 17.09 -26.67
C ALA A 136 -12.18 18.48 -27.20
N LEU A 137 -11.42 19.24 -26.41
CA LEU A 137 -10.89 20.54 -26.84
C LEU A 137 -9.83 20.38 -27.93
N TYR A 138 -8.95 19.38 -27.82
CA TYR A 138 -7.92 19.12 -28.82
C TYR A 138 -8.53 18.91 -30.22
N TYR A 139 -9.53 18.04 -30.33
CA TYR A 139 -10.20 17.80 -31.61
C TYR A 139 -11.08 18.99 -32.04
N GLY A 140 -11.79 19.61 -31.10
CA GLY A 140 -12.65 20.76 -31.38
C GLY A 140 -11.93 22.00 -31.89
N PHE A 141 -10.76 22.30 -31.32
CA PHE A 141 -9.97 23.50 -31.61
C PHE A 141 -8.64 23.17 -32.30
N PHE A 142 -8.56 22.02 -32.98
CA PHE A 142 -7.35 21.57 -33.67
C PHE A 142 -6.77 22.65 -34.59
N CYS A 143 -7.63 23.37 -35.32
CA CYS A 143 -7.25 24.45 -36.24
C CYS A 143 -7.08 25.83 -35.57
N HIS A 144 -7.30 25.93 -34.26
CA HIS A 144 -7.25 27.16 -33.49
C HIS A 144 -6.39 26.97 -32.23
N PRO A 145 -5.06 26.81 -32.37
CA PRO A 145 -4.16 26.46 -31.26
C PRO A 145 -4.14 27.51 -30.12
N TYR A 146 -4.40 28.77 -30.44
CA TYR A 146 -4.54 29.82 -29.43
C TYR A 146 -5.76 29.56 -28.52
N LEU A 147 -6.93 29.29 -29.11
CA LEU A 147 -8.15 29.00 -28.35
C LEU A 147 -8.03 27.70 -27.56
N LEU A 148 -7.41 26.67 -28.15
CA LEU A 148 -7.10 25.42 -27.45
C LEU A 148 -6.30 25.68 -26.17
N THR A 149 -5.23 26.49 -26.28
CA THR A 149 -4.37 26.82 -25.12
C THR A 149 -5.13 27.60 -24.05
N VAL A 150 -5.94 28.58 -24.45
CA VAL A 150 -6.77 29.37 -23.53
C VAL A 150 -7.76 28.47 -22.79
N TYR A 151 -8.48 27.60 -23.49
CA TYR A 151 -9.48 26.74 -22.86
C TYR A 151 -8.88 25.62 -22.01
N LEU A 152 -7.75 25.04 -22.42
CA LEU A 152 -6.99 24.10 -21.58
C LEU A 152 -6.46 24.76 -20.31
N GLY A 153 -5.94 25.99 -20.41
CA GLY A 153 -5.51 26.77 -19.26
C GLY A 153 -6.68 27.10 -18.32
N ALA A 154 -7.82 27.49 -18.87
CA ALA A 154 -9.03 27.80 -18.10
C ALA A 154 -9.55 26.57 -17.33
N ILE A 155 -9.68 25.40 -17.97
CA ILE A 155 -10.16 24.20 -17.29
C ILE A 155 -9.14 23.69 -16.26
N ALA A 156 -7.84 23.81 -16.52
CA ALA A 156 -6.80 23.48 -15.56
C ALA A 156 -6.88 24.38 -14.31
N LEU A 157 -7.10 25.68 -14.49
CA LEU A 157 -7.26 26.64 -13.39
C LEU A 157 -8.54 26.36 -12.57
N LEU A 158 -9.67 26.16 -13.23
CA LEU A 158 -10.94 25.82 -12.58
C LEU A 158 -10.85 24.48 -11.84
N GLY A 159 -10.22 23.47 -12.46
CA GLY A 159 -9.95 22.17 -11.87
C GLY A 159 -9.07 22.28 -10.63
N PHE A 160 -7.98 23.05 -10.69
CA PHE A 160 -7.12 23.32 -9.54
C PHE A 160 -7.88 23.99 -8.39
N GLY A 161 -8.72 24.98 -8.69
CA GLY A 161 -9.61 25.60 -7.70
C GLY A 161 -10.54 24.59 -7.04
N CYS A 162 -11.14 23.69 -7.82
CA CYS A 162 -11.99 22.60 -7.31
C CYS A 162 -11.20 21.60 -6.45
N LEU A 163 -9.95 21.29 -6.79
CA LEU A 163 -9.07 20.45 -5.97
C LEU A 163 -8.82 21.10 -4.60
N VAL A 164 -8.43 22.38 -4.58
CA VAL A 164 -8.20 23.11 -3.33
C VAL A 164 -9.42 23.07 -2.42
N VAL A 165 -10.61 23.35 -2.97
CA VAL A 165 -11.87 23.32 -2.21
C VAL A 165 -12.19 21.90 -1.71
N SER A 166 -11.94 20.88 -2.54
CA SER A 166 -12.22 19.47 -2.20
C SER A 166 -11.40 18.93 -1.04
N TRP A 167 -10.28 19.59 -0.72
CA TRP A 167 -9.40 19.20 0.38
C TRP A 167 -9.73 19.87 1.72
N PHE A 168 -10.70 20.80 1.76
CA PHE A 168 -11.19 21.35 3.01
C PHE A 168 -12.03 20.34 3.81
N GLU A 169 -11.76 20.24 5.12
CA GLU A 169 -12.44 19.29 6.03
C GLU A 169 -13.97 19.47 6.09
N HIS A 170 -14.47 20.68 5.89
CA HIS A 170 -15.91 20.95 5.90
C HIS A 170 -16.60 20.38 4.65
N PHE A 171 -15.88 20.28 3.53
CA PHE A 171 -16.44 19.86 2.25
C PHE A 171 -16.95 18.41 2.28
N ARG A 172 -16.35 17.52 3.09
CA ARG A 172 -16.82 16.12 3.27
C ARG A 172 -18.09 15.98 4.10
N THR A 173 -18.52 17.02 4.81
CA THR A 173 -19.69 16.90 5.70
C THR A 173 -20.99 16.68 4.90
N PRO A 174 -22.00 15.98 5.45
CA PRO A 174 -23.26 15.74 4.74
C PRO A 174 -24.01 17.02 4.35
N ALA A 175 -23.85 18.10 5.13
CA ALA A 175 -24.46 19.41 4.87
C ALA A 175 -23.96 20.03 3.56
N TRP A 176 -22.73 19.73 3.16
CA TRP A 176 -22.13 20.27 1.94
C TRP A 176 -22.46 19.48 0.66
N ARG A 177 -23.18 18.35 0.77
CA ARG A 177 -23.53 17.47 -0.36
C ARG A 177 -24.07 18.20 -1.61
N PRO A 178 -25.11 19.05 -1.54
CA PRO A 178 -25.62 19.74 -2.72
C PRO A 178 -24.60 20.72 -3.31
N TYR A 179 -23.79 21.37 -2.48
CA TYR A 179 -22.74 22.28 -2.92
C TYR A 179 -21.59 21.54 -3.62
N ARG A 180 -21.25 20.32 -3.18
CA ARG A 180 -20.31 19.46 -3.91
C ARG A 180 -20.81 19.13 -5.30
N ALA A 181 -22.07 18.68 -5.39
CA ALA A 181 -22.71 18.38 -6.67
C ALA A 181 -22.72 19.62 -7.57
N LEU A 182 -23.11 20.78 -7.05
CA LEU A 182 -23.11 22.05 -7.78
C LEU A 182 -21.72 22.45 -8.27
N MET A 183 -20.68 22.29 -7.44
CA MET A 183 -19.31 22.62 -7.83
C MET A 183 -18.83 21.75 -8.99
N PHE A 184 -19.01 20.43 -8.93
CA PHE A 184 -18.58 19.52 -10.00
C PHE A 184 -19.44 19.65 -11.26
N VAL A 185 -20.76 19.85 -11.11
CA VAL A 185 -21.65 20.16 -12.24
C VAL A 185 -21.25 21.49 -12.87
N GLY A 186 -20.94 22.51 -12.09
CA GLY A 186 -20.45 23.81 -12.57
C GLY A 186 -19.13 23.68 -13.33
N LEU A 187 -18.19 22.89 -12.81
CA LEU A 187 -16.94 22.57 -13.51
C LEU A 187 -17.22 21.91 -14.86
N GLY A 188 -18.13 20.93 -14.94
CA GLY A 188 -18.51 20.29 -16.21
C GLY A 188 -19.32 21.20 -17.16
N LEU A 189 -20.19 22.06 -16.63
CA LEU A 189 -20.97 23.02 -17.42
C LEU A 189 -20.11 24.16 -17.98
N SER A 190 -18.91 24.40 -17.45
CA SER A 190 -17.95 25.34 -18.04
C SER A 190 -17.63 25.01 -19.51
N GLY A 191 -17.84 23.76 -19.93
CA GLY A 191 -17.62 23.26 -21.30
C GLY A 191 -18.63 23.79 -22.31
N VAL A 192 -19.76 24.35 -21.85
CA VAL A 192 -20.72 25.03 -22.73
C VAL A 192 -20.08 26.23 -23.42
N VAL A 193 -19.19 26.96 -22.75
CA VAL A 193 -18.51 28.15 -23.31
C VAL A 193 -17.64 27.80 -24.54
N PRO A 194 -16.68 26.87 -24.46
CA PRO A 194 -15.91 26.48 -25.65
C PRO A 194 -16.79 25.85 -26.73
N ILE A 195 -17.84 25.11 -26.40
CA ILE A 195 -18.76 24.57 -27.41
C ILE A 195 -19.46 25.70 -28.19
N ILE A 196 -20.01 26.71 -27.49
CA ILE A 196 -20.63 27.87 -28.12
C ILE A 196 -19.62 28.62 -29.00
N HIS A 197 -18.38 28.79 -28.53
CA HIS A 197 -17.35 29.46 -29.32
C HIS A 197 -16.95 28.63 -30.54
N ALA A 198 -16.88 27.30 -30.46
CA ALA A 198 -16.60 26.46 -31.62
C ALA A 198 -17.73 26.55 -32.67
N LEU A 199 -18.99 26.68 -32.24
CA LEU A 199 -20.16 26.86 -33.11
C LEU A 199 -20.18 28.20 -33.85
N THR A 200 -19.32 29.18 -33.50
CA THR A 200 -19.18 30.41 -34.29
C THR A 200 -18.27 30.25 -35.52
N PHE A 201 -17.47 29.17 -35.56
CA PHE A 201 -16.55 28.88 -36.67
C PHE A 201 -16.97 27.65 -37.49
N TYR A 202 -17.64 26.68 -36.85
CA TYR A 202 -18.08 25.44 -37.48
C TYR A 202 -19.60 25.30 -37.42
N GLU A 203 -20.19 24.75 -38.49
CA GLU A 203 -21.57 24.28 -38.43
C GLU A 203 -21.69 23.11 -37.45
N TYR A 204 -22.87 22.93 -36.85
CA TYR A 204 -23.12 21.88 -35.86
C TYR A 204 -22.67 20.49 -36.35
N ARG A 205 -22.97 20.15 -37.62
CA ARG A 205 -22.62 18.86 -38.21
C ARG A 205 -21.11 18.66 -38.30
N GLU A 206 -20.38 19.68 -38.73
CA GLU A 206 -18.93 19.60 -38.82
C GLU A 206 -18.30 19.51 -37.42
N LEU A 207 -18.82 20.27 -36.45
CA LEU A 207 -18.36 20.19 -35.07
C LEU A 207 -18.63 18.82 -34.44
N ASP A 208 -19.79 18.22 -34.72
CA ASP A 208 -20.12 16.86 -34.28
C ASP A 208 -19.16 15.82 -34.85
N GLU A 209 -18.79 15.92 -36.13
CA GLU A 209 -17.79 15.04 -36.74
C GLU A 209 -16.38 15.27 -36.16
N ARG A 210 -16.00 16.52 -35.88
CA ARG A 210 -14.69 16.90 -35.32
C ARG A 210 -14.51 16.38 -33.90
N MET A 211 -15.44 16.65 -32.98
CA MET A 211 -15.27 16.37 -31.54
C MET A 211 -16.24 15.33 -30.95
N GLY A 212 -17.13 14.74 -31.74
CA GLY A 212 -18.19 13.86 -31.23
C GLY A 212 -19.19 14.62 -30.35
N LEU A 213 -19.57 15.84 -30.75
CA LEU A 213 -20.35 16.78 -29.95
C LEU A 213 -21.62 16.16 -29.34
N SER A 214 -22.37 15.37 -30.10
CA SER A 214 -23.57 14.65 -29.65
C SER A 214 -23.27 13.73 -28.46
N TRP A 215 -22.14 13.01 -28.49
CA TRP A 215 -21.68 12.16 -27.39
C TRP A 215 -21.19 12.96 -26.19
N VAL A 216 -20.53 14.09 -26.42
CA VAL A 216 -20.12 15.03 -25.36
C VAL A 216 -21.35 15.63 -24.64
N VAL A 217 -22.38 16.01 -25.39
CA VAL A 217 -23.65 16.50 -24.84
C VAL A 217 -24.36 15.39 -24.07
N PHE A 218 -24.42 14.17 -24.64
CA PHE A 218 -25.04 13.02 -23.97
C PHE A 218 -24.33 12.65 -22.65
N GLN A 219 -22.99 12.64 -22.64
CA GLN A 219 -22.18 12.54 -21.43
C GLN A 219 -22.57 13.62 -20.40
N GLY A 220 -22.70 14.88 -20.83
CA GLY A 220 -23.12 15.98 -19.97
C GLY A 220 -24.50 15.74 -19.32
N VAL A 221 -25.48 15.28 -20.11
CA VAL A 221 -26.81 14.91 -19.61
C VAL A 221 -26.73 13.80 -18.57
N LEU A 222 -25.97 12.73 -18.84
CA LEU A 222 -25.77 11.62 -17.91
C LEU A 222 -25.14 12.08 -16.59
N TYR A 223 -24.09 12.91 -16.65
CA TYR A 223 -23.46 13.45 -15.45
C TYR A 223 -24.38 14.34 -14.63
N ILE A 224 -25.10 15.28 -15.27
CA ILE A 224 -26.02 16.20 -14.58
C ILE A 224 -27.16 15.41 -13.93
N PHE A 225 -27.74 14.45 -14.63
CA PHE A 225 -28.82 13.63 -14.11
C PHE A 225 -28.34 12.75 -12.94
N GLY A 226 -27.18 12.08 -13.07
CA GLY A 226 -26.59 11.32 -11.97
C GLY A 226 -26.29 12.20 -10.75
N ALA A 227 -25.71 13.37 -10.95
CA ALA A 227 -25.39 14.33 -9.87
C ALA A 227 -26.67 14.86 -9.19
N PHE A 228 -27.73 15.09 -9.96
CA PHE A 228 -29.04 15.44 -9.44
C PHE A 228 -29.58 14.35 -8.51
N LEU A 229 -29.59 13.09 -8.95
CA LEU A 229 -30.03 11.95 -8.13
C LEU A 229 -29.22 11.83 -6.83
N TYR A 230 -27.89 11.97 -6.92
CA TYR A 230 -26.98 11.99 -5.76
C TYR A 230 -27.30 13.12 -4.76
N ALA A 231 -27.62 14.32 -5.26
CA ALA A 231 -27.92 15.48 -4.43
C ALA A 231 -29.26 15.33 -3.70
N VAL A 232 -30.30 14.85 -4.39
CA VAL A 232 -31.66 14.71 -3.82
C VAL A 232 -31.87 13.43 -3.03
N ARG A 233 -30.95 12.47 -3.13
CA ARG A 233 -30.99 11.13 -2.49
C ARG A 233 -32.17 10.27 -2.96
N TRP A 234 -32.46 10.29 -4.25
CA TRP A 234 -33.52 9.45 -4.82
C TRP A 234 -32.91 8.17 -5.41
N PRO A 235 -33.53 6.98 -5.17
CA PRO A 235 -34.87 6.74 -4.63
C PRO A 235 -34.97 6.52 -3.10
N GLU A 236 -33.85 6.39 -2.38
CA GLU A 236 -33.85 6.00 -0.95
C GLU A 236 -34.54 7.01 -0.03
N ARG A 237 -34.62 8.28 -0.44
CA ARG A 237 -35.38 9.32 0.26
C ARG A 237 -36.89 9.05 0.24
N GLN A 238 -37.40 8.45 -0.84
CA GLN A 238 -38.82 8.17 -1.01
C GLN A 238 -39.22 6.85 -0.35
N PHE A 239 -38.33 5.86 -0.36
CA PHE A 239 -38.57 4.55 0.25
C PHE A 239 -37.43 4.16 1.21
N PRO A 240 -37.34 4.80 2.39
CA PRO A 240 -36.33 4.46 3.39
C PRO A 240 -36.35 2.98 3.75
N GLY A 241 -35.18 2.34 3.88
CA GLY A 241 -35.04 0.91 4.19
C GLY A 241 -35.12 -0.04 3.00
N THR A 242 -35.61 0.43 1.84
CA THR A 242 -35.77 -0.43 0.64
C THR A 242 -34.46 -0.55 -0.16
N PHE A 243 -33.65 0.51 -0.18
CA PHE A 243 -32.46 0.65 -1.02
C PHE A 243 -31.16 0.63 -0.20
N ASP A 244 -31.18 -0.03 0.97
CA ASP A 244 -30.05 -0.06 1.92
C ASP A 244 -28.84 -0.82 1.37
N ILE A 245 -29.08 -1.87 0.57
CA ILE A 245 -28.02 -2.69 -0.04
C ILE A 245 -27.84 -2.38 -1.53
N TRP A 246 -28.93 -2.22 -2.28
CA TRP A 246 -28.91 -2.06 -3.74
C TRP A 246 -29.82 -0.92 -4.19
N GLY A 247 -29.38 -0.16 -5.18
CA GLY A 247 -30.16 0.89 -5.83
C GLY A 247 -30.21 2.23 -5.09
N SER A 248 -29.30 2.48 -4.15
CA SER A 248 -29.18 3.81 -3.53
C SER A 248 -28.72 4.87 -4.55
N SER A 249 -29.05 6.14 -4.33
CA SER A 249 -28.66 7.26 -5.21
C SER A 249 -27.15 7.31 -5.49
N HIS A 250 -26.32 6.91 -4.53
CA HIS A 250 -24.86 6.89 -4.70
C HIS A 250 -24.42 5.77 -5.66
N GLN A 251 -25.03 4.58 -5.58
CA GLN A 251 -24.76 3.50 -6.54
C GLN A 251 -25.25 3.87 -7.94
N ILE A 252 -26.45 4.45 -8.03
CA ILE A 252 -26.99 4.93 -9.30
C ILE A 252 -26.08 6.01 -9.90
N PHE A 253 -25.60 6.96 -9.10
CA PHE A 253 -24.64 7.97 -9.52
C PHE A 253 -23.37 7.36 -10.14
N HIS A 254 -22.76 6.36 -9.49
CA HIS A 254 -21.60 5.64 -10.05
C HIS A 254 -21.90 4.98 -11.40
N ILE A 255 -23.10 4.41 -11.57
CA ILE A 255 -23.53 3.85 -12.87
C ILE A 255 -23.58 4.96 -13.93
N PHE A 256 -24.17 6.12 -13.62
CA PHE A 256 -24.20 7.26 -14.55
C PHE A 256 -22.81 7.78 -14.90
N VAL A 257 -21.88 7.82 -13.93
CA VAL A 257 -20.47 8.20 -14.17
C VAL A 257 -19.81 7.23 -15.16
N LEU A 258 -19.99 5.92 -14.99
CA LEU A 258 -19.44 4.91 -15.90
C LEU A 258 -20.05 5.01 -17.31
N LEU A 259 -21.37 5.19 -17.42
CA LEU A 259 -22.05 5.38 -18.70
C LEU A 259 -21.59 6.66 -19.40
N ALA A 260 -21.41 7.76 -18.66
CA ALA A 260 -20.92 9.02 -19.19
C ALA A 260 -19.47 8.91 -19.68
N ALA A 261 -18.60 8.21 -18.95
CA ALA A 261 -17.23 7.93 -19.37
C ALA A 261 -17.18 7.04 -20.63
N ALA A 262 -18.04 6.03 -20.73
CA ALA A 262 -18.16 5.20 -21.93
C ALA A 262 -18.67 5.99 -23.15
N ALA A 263 -19.68 6.85 -22.96
CA ALA A 263 -20.18 7.76 -23.98
C ALA A 263 -19.08 8.73 -24.46
N HIS A 264 -18.33 9.32 -23.52
CA HIS A 264 -17.20 10.19 -23.83
C HIS A 264 -16.15 9.46 -24.66
N LEU A 265 -15.72 8.28 -24.23
CA LEU A 265 -14.73 7.47 -24.94
C LEU A 265 -15.20 7.17 -26.37
N TYR A 266 -16.46 6.75 -26.54
CA TYR A 266 -17.01 6.51 -27.87
C TYR A 266 -16.99 7.77 -28.75
N GLY A 267 -17.42 8.92 -28.21
CA GLY A 267 -17.32 10.21 -28.90
C GLY A 267 -15.88 10.56 -29.32
N MET A 268 -14.92 10.37 -28.42
CA MET A 268 -13.50 10.63 -28.71
C MET A 268 -12.92 9.68 -29.76
N THR A 269 -13.35 8.41 -29.80
CA THR A 269 -12.93 7.48 -30.88
C THR A 269 -13.47 7.91 -32.24
N ARG A 270 -14.70 8.42 -32.32
CA ARG A 270 -15.28 8.98 -33.55
C ARG A 270 -14.51 10.23 -34.02
N ALA A 271 -14.19 11.12 -33.09
CA ALA A 271 -13.37 12.31 -33.33
C ALA A 271 -11.97 11.92 -33.84
N PHE A 272 -11.33 10.96 -33.18
CA PHE A 272 -10.04 10.40 -33.61
C PHE A 272 -10.12 9.89 -35.06
N ASP A 273 -11.11 9.04 -35.37
CA ASP A 273 -11.28 8.48 -36.70
C ASP A 273 -11.48 9.59 -37.75
N PHE A 274 -12.31 10.60 -37.45
CA PHE A 274 -12.53 11.73 -38.36
C PHE A 274 -11.23 12.49 -38.65
N HIS A 275 -10.46 12.83 -37.61
CA HIS A 275 -9.20 13.56 -37.75
C HIS A 275 -8.15 12.77 -38.53
N HIS A 276 -8.09 11.44 -38.37
CA HIS A 276 -7.04 10.62 -38.98
C HIS A 276 -7.43 10.03 -40.34
N THR A 277 -8.73 9.96 -40.67
CA THR A 277 -9.19 9.35 -41.94
C THR A 277 -9.78 10.36 -42.94
N LYS A 278 -10.48 11.40 -42.47
CA LYS A 278 -11.20 12.34 -43.33
C LYS A 278 -10.55 13.72 -43.38
N LEU A 279 -10.32 14.33 -42.22
CA LEU A 279 -9.76 15.69 -42.13
C LEU A 279 -8.26 15.70 -42.43
N GLY A 280 -7.51 14.75 -41.86
CA GLY A 280 -6.05 14.71 -41.93
C GLY A 280 -5.44 15.94 -41.26
N VAL A 281 -4.48 16.58 -41.96
CA VAL A 281 -3.82 17.82 -41.50
C VAL A 281 -4.55 19.09 -41.93
N ARG A 282 -5.79 18.98 -42.42
CA ARG A 282 -6.50 20.12 -43.00
C ARG A 282 -7.16 20.99 -41.95
N CYS A 283 -6.99 22.29 -42.19
CA CYS A 283 -7.78 23.41 -41.72
C CYS A 283 -8.12 24.22 -42.99
#